data_AF-A0AAD0QV75-F1
#
_entry.id   AF-A0AAD0QV75-F1
#
_cell.length_a   1.000
_cell.length_b   1.000
_cell.length_c   1.000
_cell.angle_alpha   90.00
_cell.angle_beta   90.00
_cell.angle_gamma   90.00
#
_symmetry.space_group_name_H-M   'P 1'
#
loop_
_entity.id
_entity.type
_entity.pdbx_description
1 polymer ?
#
loop_
_entity_poly.entity_id
_entity_poly.type
_entity_poly.pdbx_seq_one_letter_code
_entity_poly.pdbx_strand_id
1 'polypeptide(L)'
;MKKISELTPAERDDYVCRQSIAVLQVCGYDMPEDVALDYLLDSESVPGYRFDLLDCVFNCIAFTLQHKRDDAEAKEAMENLLQEAGAEHVHRLTDHLFRIAESAARDELETIVC
;
A
#
# COMPACT_ATOMS: atom_id res chain seq x y z
N MET A 1 -12.82 -2.22 -16.57
CA MET A 1 -11.93 -2.37 -15.41
C MET A 1 -11.88 -3.85 -15.06
N LYS A 2 -10.69 -4.37 -14.76
CA LYS A 2 -10.52 -5.74 -14.27
C LYS A 2 -10.95 -5.80 -12.80
N LYS A 3 -11.53 -6.91 -12.36
CA LYS A 3 -11.96 -7.09 -10.97
C LYS A 3 -10.83 -7.64 -10.11
N ILE A 4 -10.86 -7.35 -8.81
CA ILE A 4 -9.82 -7.87 -7.90
C ILE A 4 -9.87 -9.40 -7.78
N SER A 5 -11.07 -9.98 -7.84
CA SER A 5 -11.26 -11.44 -7.85
C SER A 5 -10.76 -12.13 -9.12
N GLU A 6 -10.53 -11.39 -10.20
CA GLU A 6 -10.01 -11.89 -11.48
C GLU A 6 -8.47 -11.82 -11.56
N LEU A 7 -7.80 -11.31 -10.52
CA LEU A 7 -6.35 -11.25 -10.48
C LEU A 7 -5.76 -12.61 -10.11
N THR A 8 -4.80 -13.06 -10.92
CA THR A 8 -3.86 -14.10 -10.50
C THR A 8 -2.98 -13.62 -9.35
N PRO A 9 -2.30 -14.51 -8.60
CA PRO A 9 -1.39 -14.10 -7.55
C PRO A 9 -0.34 -13.08 -8.01
N ALA A 10 0.32 -13.33 -9.15
CA ALA A 10 1.33 -12.42 -9.70
C ALA A 10 0.76 -11.04 -10.07
N GLU A 11 -0.47 -11.00 -10.60
CA GLU A 11 -1.13 -9.72 -10.92
C GLU A 11 -1.59 -8.98 -9.67
N ARG A 12 -1.89 -9.70 -8.58
CA ARG A 12 -2.19 -9.10 -7.28
C ARG A 12 -0.94 -8.49 -6.67
N ASP A 13 0.19 -9.19 -6.72
CA ASP A 13 1.46 -8.69 -6.18
C ASP A 13 1.94 -7.43 -6.93
N ASP A 14 1.85 -7.42 -8.28
CA ASP A 14 2.12 -6.23 -9.10
C ASP A 14 1.16 -5.09 -8.77
N TYR A 15 -0.14 -5.37 -8.62
CA TYR A 15 -1.13 -4.38 -8.22
C TYR A 15 -0.79 -3.75 -6.85
N VAL A 16 -0.51 -4.57 -5.84
CA VAL A 16 -0.16 -4.09 -4.49
C VAL A 16 1.09 -3.23 -4.54
N CYS A 17 2.15 -3.67 -5.22
CA CYS A 17 3.39 -2.92 -5.36
C CYS A 17 3.15 -1.54 -5.98
N ARG A 18 2.45 -1.48 -7.12
CA ARG A 18 2.14 -0.22 -7.80
C ARG A 18 1.27 0.71 -6.96
N GLN A 19 0.30 0.17 -6.22
CA GLN A 19 -0.50 0.99 -5.30
C GLN A 19 0.34 1.52 -4.15
N SER A 20 1.24 0.73 -3.56
CA SER A 20 2.13 1.21 -2.50
C SER A 20 2.98 2.39 -2.96
N ILE A 21 3.54 2.31 -4.17
CA ILE A 21 4.31 3.39 -4.79
C ILE A 21 3.44 4.63 -4.98
N ALA A 22 2.27 4.46 -5.60
CA ALA A 22 1.36 5.56 -5.87
C ALA A 22 0.90 6.26 -4.57
N VAL A 23 0.55 5.50 -3.53
CA VAL A 23 0.17 6.01 -2.20
C VAL A 23 1.28 6.88 -1.61
N LEU A 24 2.53 6.40 -1.65
CA LEU A 24 3.66 7.15 -1.13
C LEU A 24 3.91 8.44 -1.95
N GLN A 25 3.92 8.35 -3.27
CA GLN A 25 4.15 9.51 -4.13
C GLN A 25 3.07 10.59 -3.93
N VAL A 26 1.79 10.23 -3.93
CA VAL A 26 0.72 11.22 -3.71
C VAL A 26 0.78 11.83 -2.32
N CYS A 27 1.31 11.11 -1.34
CA CYS A 27 1.51 11.61 0.02
C CYS A 27 2.78 12.45 0.20
N GLY A 28 3.56 12.67 -0.86
CA GLY A 28 4.70 13.58 -0.88
C GLY A 28 6.07 12.90 -0.69
N TYR A 29 6.12 11.57 -0.69
CA TYR A 29 7.38 10.85 -0.60
C TYR A 29 8.09 10.80 -1.94
N ASP A 30 9.38 11.08 -1.93
CA ASP A 30 10.27 10.92 -3.07
C ASP A 30 10.62 9.44 -3.27
N MET A 31 9.72 8.73 -3.94
CA MET A 31 9.81 7.30 -4.25
C MET A 31 9.77 7.09 -5.77
N PRO A 32 10.93 7.00 -6.44
CA PRO A 32 10.99 6.65 -7.86
C PRO A 32 10.42 5.25 -8.12
N GLU A 33 9.64 5.08 -9.19
CA GLU A 33 8.96 3.81 -9.50
C GLU A 33 9.97 2.68 -9.76
N ASP A 34 11.08 2.98 -10.45
CA ASP A 34 12.17 2.04 -10.71
C ASP A 34 12.81 1.51 -9.41
N VAL A 35 13.10 2.40 -8.47
CA VAL A 35 13.68 2.03 -7.17
C VAL A 35 12.74 1.15 -6.34
N ALA A 36 11.44 1.43 -6.38
CA ALA A 36 10.46 0.64 -5.64
C ALA A 36 10.08 -0.68 -6.32
N LEU A 37 10.16 -0.76 -7.66
CA LEU A 37 10.01 -2.02 -8.38
C LEU A 37 11.21 -2.94 -8.17
N ASP A 38 12.43 -2.39 -8.09
CA ASP A 38 13.62 -3.16 -7.73
C ASP A 38 13.49 -3.78 -6.32
N TYR A 39 12.85 -3.06 -5.38
CA TYR A 39 12.52 -3.60 -4.05
C TYR A 39 11.60 -4.82 -4.11
N LEU A 40 10.62 -4.88 -5.02
CA LEU A 40 9.74 -6.06 -5.18
C LEU A 40 10.53 -7.31 -5.60
N LEU A 41 11.63 -7.13 -6.33
CA LEU A 41 12.43 -8.21 -6.88
C LEU A 41 13.54 -8.67 -5.91
N ASP A 42 14.01 -7.80 -5.02
CA ASP A 42 15.16 -8.06 -4.14
C ASP A 42 15.01 -7.38 -2.76
N SER A 43 13.91 -7.65 -2.05
CA SER A 43 13.57 -6.97 -0.79
C SER A 43 14.49 -7.29 0.39
N GLU A 44 15.19 -8.44 0.38
CA GLU A 44 16.08 -8.88 1.47
C GLU A 44 17.41 -8.10 1.53
N SER A 45 17.75 -7.32 0.49
CA SER A 45 19.09 -6.77 0.31
C SER A 45 19.21 -5.24 0.45
N VAL A 46 18.11 -4.51 0.66
CA VAL A 46 18.11 -3.03 0.62
C VAL A 46 17.71 -2.40 1.96
N PRO A 47 18.68 -2.12 2.87
CA PRO A 47 18.42 -1.41 4.11
C PRO A 47 18.21 0.09 3.87
N GLY A 48 17.11 0.65 4.39
CA GLY A 48 16.90 2.09 4.43
C GLY A 48 15.45 2.49 4.76
N TYR A 49 15.30 3.61 5.48
CA TYR A 49 14.02 4.14 5.96
C TYR A 49 12.91 4.25 4.90
N ARG A 50 13.26 4.62 3.66
CA ARG A 50 12.30 4.71 2.55
C ARG A 50 11.72 3.34 2.17
N PHE A 51 12.52 2.28 2.30
CA PHE A 51 12.11 0.90 2.01
C PHE A 51 11.34 0.29 3.19
N ASP A 52 11.68 0.62 4.44
CA ASP A 52 10.90 0.22 5.61
C ASP A 52 9.46 0.76 5.54
N LEU A 53 9.30 2.01 5.07
CA LEU A 53 7.99 2.60 4.85
C LEU A 53 7.25 1.97 3.67
N LEU A 54 7.95 1.68 2.56
CA LEU A 54 7.36 0.98 1.41
C LEU A 54 6.87 -0.41 1.80
N ASP A 55 7.64 -1.16 2.59
CA ASP A 55 7.27 -2.46 3.13
C ASP A 55 6.05 -2.35 4.06
N CYS A 56 6.04 -1.34 4.95
CA CYS A 56 4.90 -1.06 5.81
C CYS A 56 3.61 -0.83 5.00
N VAL A 57 3.64 0.05 4.00
CA VAL A 57 2.48 0.34 3.13
C VAL A 57 2.08 -0.89 2.33
N PHE A 58 3.04 -1.63 1.77
CA PHE A 58 2.79 -2.89 1.06
C PHE A 58 2.05 -3.89 1.95
N ASN A 59 2.54 -4.12 3.16
CA ASN A 59 1.93 -5.04 4.11
C ASN A 59 0.53 -4.57 4.54
N CYS A 60 0.32 -3.27 4.72
CA CYS A 60 -1.00 -2.72 5.00
C CYS A 60 -1.99 -3.01 3.85
N ILE A 61 -1.61 -2.78 2.60
CA ILE A 61 -2.46 -3.06 1.43
C ILE A 61 -2.69 -4.56 1.29
N ALA A 62 -1.64 -5.38 1.36
CA ALA A 62 -1.77 -6.84 1.26
C ALA A 62 -2.73 -7.38 2.33
N PHE A 63 -2.65 -6.86 3.55
CA PHE A 63 -3.56 -7.19 4.64
C PHE A 63 -5.00 -6.77 4.34
N THR A 64 -5.24 -5.53 3.90
CA THR A 64 -6.61 -5.05 3.60
C THR A 64 -7.26 -5.78 2.43
N LEU A 65 -6.48 -6.19 1.43
CA LEU A 65 -7.03 -6.99 0.32
C LEU A 65 -7.44 -8.40 0.75
N GLN A 66 -6.84 -8.94 1.81
CA GLN A 66 -7.18 -10.26 2.35
C GLN A 66 -8.28 -10.21 3.42
N HIS A 67 -8.61 -9.03 3.95
CA HIS A 67 -9.52 -8.87 5.10
C HIS A 67 -10.57 -7.78 4.86
N LYS A 68 -11.85 -8.10 5.08
CA LYS A 68 -12.94 -7.09 5.03
C LYS A 68 -12.82 -6.16 6.23
N ARG A 69 -12.73 -4.84 6.06
CA ARG A 69 -12.71 -3.96 7.24
C ARG A 69 -13.41 -2.61 7.07
N ASP A 70 -14.48 -2.44 7.84
CA ASP A 70 -15.06 -1.18 8.34
C ASP A 70 -14.79 -1.15 9.85
N ASP A 71 -13.62 -0.70 10.29
CA ASP A 71 -13.26 -0.75 11.70
C ASP A 71 -12.31 0.39 12.08
N ALA A 72 -12.73 1.20 13.05
CA ALA A 72 -11.94 2.29 13.59
C ALA A 72 -10.66 1.78 14.27
N GLU A 73 -10.69 0.57 14.86
CA GLU A 73 -9.50 -0.06 15.44
C GLU A 73 -8.48 -0.42 14.36
N ALA A 74 -8.92 -0.60 13.11
CA ALA A 74 -8.01 -0.83 11.98
C ALA A 74 -7.22 0.40 11.65
N LYS A 75 -7.94 1.52 11.65
CA LYS A 75 -7.39 2.80 11.30
C LYS A 75 -6.34 3.16 12.32
N GLU A 76 -6.68 3.07 13.60
CA GLU A 76 -5.74 3.34 14.69
C GLU A 76 -4.51 2.42 14.64
N ALA A 77 -4.71 1.11 14.42
CA ALA A 77 -3.57 0.17 14.30
C ALA A 77 -2.65 0.48 13.10
N MET A 78 -3.23 0.83 11.94
CA MET A 78 -2.44 1.22 10.76
C MET A 78 -1.74 2.57 10.95
N GLU A 79 -2.41 3.54 11.59
CA GLU A 79 -1.80 4.83 11.91
C GLU A 79 -0.60 4.65 12.85
N ASN A 80 -0.72 3.77 13.86
CA ASN A 80 0.38 3.46 14.78
C ASN A 80 1.56 2.78 14.05
N LEU A 81 1.30 1.79 13.20
CA LEU A 81 2.35 1.13 12.41
C LEU A 81 3.09 2.10 11.49
N LEU A 82 2.36 2.99 10.83
CA LEU A 82 2.95 4.01 9.97
C LEU A 82 3.79 5.00 10.79
N GLN A 83 3.32 5.42 11.97
CA GLN A 83 4.11 6.28 12.87
C GLN A 83 5.39 5.60 13.36
N GLU A 84 5.34 4.31 13.69
CA GLU A 84 6.52 3.52 14.09
C GLU A 84 7.53 3.39 12.94
N ALA A 85 7.04 3.27 11.70
CA ALA A 85 7.86 3.33 10.48
C ALA A 85 8.35 4.76 10.14
N GLY A 86 8.01 5.75 10.96
CA GLY A 86 8.38 7.15 10.79
C GLY A 86 7.62 7.88 9.67
N ALA A 87 6.48 7.35 9.23
CA ALA A 87 5.70 8.01 8.20
C ALA A 87 5.31 9.45 8.60
N GLU A 88 5.61 10.39 7.72
CA GLU A 88 4.97 11.69 7.63
C GLU A 88 3.58 11.56 6.95
N HIS A 89 2.70 12.54 7.18
CA HIS A 89 1.36 12.59 6.56
C HIS A 89 0.48 11.34 6.80
N VAL A 90 0.61 10.73 7.98
CA VAL A 90 -0.05 9.47 8.38
C VAL A 90 -1.53 9.41 8.04
N HIS A 91 -2.30 10.46 8.36
CA HIS A 91 -3.74 10.48 8.05
C HIS A 91 -4.04 10.42 6.54
N ARG A 92 -3.18 11.00 5.71
CA ARG A 92 -3.35 10.95 4.25
C ARG A 92 -3.02 9.57 3.72
N LEU A 93 -1.95 8.95 4.25
CA LEU A 93 -1.59 7.57 3.92
C LEU A 93 -2.73 6.61 4.29
N THR A 94 -3.26 6.71 5.52
CA THR A 94 -4.35 5.85 5.97
C THR A 94 -5.63 6.09 5.18
N ASP A 95 -5.99 7.33 4.87
CA ASP A 95 -7.16 7.58 4.03
C ASP A 95 -7.04 6.91 2.64
N HIS A 96 -5.86 6.88 2.02
CA HIS A 96 -5.65 6.17 0.76
C HIS A 96 -5.70 4.64 0.92
N LEU A 97 -5.08 4.10 1.97
CA LEU A 97 -5.12 2.66 2.29
C LEU A 97 -6.57 2.16 2.45
N PHE A 98 -7.42 2.96 3.12
CA PHE A 98 -8.83 2.62 3.31
C PHE A 98 -9.65 2.72 2.01
N ARG A 99 -9.38 3.70 1.15
CA ARG A 99 -10.02 3.75 -0.17
C ARG A 99 -9.74 2.51 -1.00
N ILE A 100 -8.49 2.03 -0.99
CA ILE A 100 -8.13 0.77 -1.65
C ILE A 100 -8.91 -0.40 -1.07
N ALA A 101 -9.02 -0.47 0.27
CA ALA A 101 -9.77 -1.52 0.96
C ALA A 101 -11.27 -1.49 0.61
N GLU A 102 -11.89 -0.30 0.57
CA GLU A 102 -13.29 -0.11 0.19
C GLU A 102 -13.56 -0.55 -1.26
N SER A 103 -12.69 -0.17 -2.19
CA SER A 103 -12.78 -0.57 -3.60
C SER A 103 -12.61 -2.10 -3.74
N ALA A 104 -11.64 -2.69 -3.04
CA ALA A 104 -11.45 -4.13 -3.02
C ALA A 104 -12.66 -4.90 -2.45
N ALA A 105 -13.31 -4.37 -1.41
CA ALA A 105 -14.53 -4.94 -0.85
C ALA A 105 -15.70 -4.95 -1.85
N ARG A 106 -15.67 -4.06 -2.85
CA ARG A 106 -16.64 -3.99 -3.97
C ARG A 106 -16.20 -4.79 -5.20
N ASP A 107 -15.12 -5.58 -5.09
CA ASP A 107 -14.51 -6.32 -6.19
C ASP A 107 -13.89 -5.41 -7.29
N GLU A 108 -13.58 -4.17 -6.93
CA GLU A 108 -13.03 -3.13 -7.80
C GLU A 108 -11.53 -2.91 -7.52
N LEU A 109 -10.82 -2.38 -8.53
CA LEU A 109 -9.43 -1.93 -8.39
C LEU A 109 -9.42 -0.41 -8.25
N GLU A 110 -8.81 0.08 -7.19
CA GLU A 110 -8.59 1.51 -7.00
C GLU A 110 -7.45 1.98 -7.90
N THR A 111 -7.61 3.15 -8.52
CA THR A 111 -6.55 3.77 -9.33
C THR A 111 -6.11 5.05 -8.66
N ILE A 112 -4.98 4.99 -7.95
CA ILE A 112 -4.32 6.18 -7.43
C ILE A 112 -3.42 6.74 -8.54
N VAL A 113 -3.70 7.97 -8.96
CA VAL A 113 -2.92 8.68 -9.99
C VAL A 113 -1.99 9.67 -9.28
N CYS A 114 -0.70 9.56 -9.58
CA CYS A 114 0.37 10.46 -9.15
C CYS A 114 0.59 11.63 -10.12
#